data_AF-A0A4U1CDG5-F1
#
_entry.id   AF-A0A4U1CDG5-F1
#
_cell.length_a   1.000
_cell.length_b   1.000
_cell.length_c   1.000
_cell.angle_alpha   90.00
_cell.angle_beta   90.00
_cell.angle_gamma   90.00
#
_symmetry.space_group_name_H-M   'P 1'
#
loop_
_entity.id
_entity.type
_entity.pdbx_description
1 polymer ?
#
loop_
_entity_poly.entity_id
_entity_poly.type
_entity_poly.pdbx_seq_one_letter_code
_entity_poly.pdbx_strand_id
1 'polypeptide(L)'
;MGFALKKDDQKIARALLNDYDPVGSNKEFEHKYQHALENISYKVYRSPDYSKIRGTFLFMAHQSQPYSFMVDEFVVQMYFHAKHKKNNNQLFFGFEKITDAAFNDYHQGEFIQGLTYDDFGNRMDNFVEFYKALRLRVYDNLLNKLHYKLGFRGTMDKGIKDEILQQVASDTTKLGRKYTKEDFIKCTTTVLMKYGLRP
;
A
#
# COMPACT_ATOMS: atom_id res chain seq x y z
N MET A 1 8.66 -8.38 6.58
CA MET A 1 9.18 -7.02 6.83
C MET A 1 8.11 -6.27 7.59
N GLY A 2 8.41 -5.79 8.80
CA GLY A 2 7.53 -4.86 9.50
C GLY A 2 7.72 -3.44 8.96
N PHE A 3 6.71 -2.60 9.14
CA PHE A 3 6.76 -1.18 8.79
C PHE A 3 7.42 -0.40 9.93
N ALA A 4 8.22 0.61 9.59
CA ALA A 4 8.81 1.52 10.55
C ALA A 4 8.78 2.95 10.02
N LEU A 5 8.31 3.88 10.84
CA LEU A 5 8.49 5.31 10.60
C LEU A 5 9.99 5.65 10.74
N LYS A 6 10.38 6.85 10.31
CA LYS A 6 11.72 7.37 10.66
C LYS A 6 11.89 7.35 12.18
N LYS A 7 13.11 7.12 12.65
CA LYS A 7 13.42 6.87 14.07
C LYS A 7 12.80 7.90 15.03
N ASP A 8 12.87 9.18 14.68
CA ASP A 8 12.34 10.26 15.51
C ASP A 8 10.81 10.30 15.49
N ASP A 9 10.20 10.20 14.30
CA ASP A 9 8.74 10.11 14.13
C ASP A 9 8.17 8.88 14.86
N GLN A 10 8.89 7.75 14.81
CA GLN A 10 8.51 6.53 15.52
C GLN A 10 8.58 6.71 17.04
N LYS A 11 9.59 7.41 17.55
CA LYS A 11 9.72 7.71 18.98
C LYS A 11 8.55 8.58 19.45
N ILE A 12 8.19 9.59 18.66
CA ILE A 12 7.03 10.46 18.93
C ILE A 12 5.74 9.63 18.93
N ALA A 13 5.48 8.88 17.86
CA ALA A 13 4.28 8.05 17.74
C ALA A 13 4.13 7.05 18.90
N ARG A 14 5.22 6.38 19.28
CA ARG A 14 5.21 5.44 20.42
C ARG A 14 4.94 6.14 21.75
N ALA A 15 5.55 7.29 22.00
CA ALA A 15 5.30 8.04 23.23
C ALA A 15 3.84 8.47 23.34
N LEU A 16 3.26 8.97 22.23
CA LEU A 16 1.85 9.32 22.16
C LEU A 16 0.95 8.10 22.39
N LEU A 17 1.17 7.01 21.67
CA LEU A 17 0.31 5.81 21.76
C LEU A 17 0.38 5.10 23.10
N ASN A 18 1.54 5.12 23.78
CA ASN A 18 1.71 4.45 25.07
C ASN A 18 0.98 5.18 26.21
N ASP A 19 0.89 6.50 26.13
CA ASP A 19 0.35 7.35 27.18
C ASP A 19 -1.08 7.82 26.88
N TYR A 20 -1.58 7.57 25.66
CA TYR A 20 -2.92 7.95 25.25
C TYR A 20 -3.97 7.06 25.93
N ASP A 21 -4.92 7.69 26.62
CA ASP A 21 -6.06 7.01 27.22
C ASP A 21 -7.33 7.32 26.40
N PRO A 22 -7.88 6.34 25.66
CA PRO A 22 -9.06 6.56 24.82
C PRO A 22 -10.36 6.74 25.61
N VAL A 23 -10.37 6.44 26.91
CA VAL A 23 -11.59 6.47 27.76
C VAL A 23 -11.52 7.60 28.80
N GLY A 24 -10.31 8.01 29.18
CA GLY A 24 -10.05 9.04 30.18
C GLY A 24 -10.05 10.48 29.67
N SER A 25 -9.95 11.41 30.62
CA SER A 25 -9.70 12.83 30.34
C SER A 25 -8.25 13.01 29.88
N ASN A 26 -8.04 13.27 28.58
CA ASN A 26 -6.71 13.46 27.99
C ASN A 26 -6.04 14.82 28.28
N LYS A 27 -6.53 15.61 29.26
CA LYS A 27 -5.98 16.95 29.54
C LYS A 27 -4.50 16.95 29.97
N GLU A 28 -4.10 16.01 30.82
CA GLU A 28 -2.69 15.88 31.24
C GLU A 28 -1.81 15.36 30.11
N PHE A 29 -2.35 14.46 29.27
CA PHE A 29 -1.70 13.97 28.07
C PHE A 29 -1.43 15.09 27.07
N GLU A 30 -2.45 15.91 26.77
CA GLU A 30 -2.35 17.06 25.87
C GLU A 30 -1.29 18.05 26.34
N HIS A 31 -1.26 18.36 27.64
CA HIS A 31 -0.25 19.27 28.19
C HIS A 31 1.17 18.68 28.09
N LYS A 32 1.34 17.40 28.43
CA LYS A 32 2.63 16.70 28.38
C LYS A 32 3.19 16.61 26.95
N TYR A 33 2.32 16.43 25.96
CA TYR A 33 2.71 16.18 24.57
C TYR A 33 2.39 17.32 23.60
N GLN A 34 2.05 18.51 24.11
CA GLN A 34 1.62 19.65 23.31
C GLN A 34 2.51 19.92 22.10
N HIS A 35 3.83 20.02 22.30
CA HIS A 35 4.78 20.27 21.21
C HIS A 35 4.79 19.15 20.15
N ALA A 36 4.58 17.89 20.54
CA ALA A 36 4.49 16.78 19.59
C ALA A 36 3.17 16.84 18.80
N LEU A 37 2.06 17.11 19.49
CA LEU A 37 0.73 17.23 18.90
C LEU A 37 0.63 18.40 17.92
N GLU A 38 1.22 19.56 18.24
CA GLU A 38 1.30 20.74 17.36
C GLU A 38 2.03 20.47 16.04
N ASN A 39 2.94 19.49 16.04
CA ASN A 39 3.74 19.14 14.86
C ASN A 39 3.09 18.05 14.00
N ILE A 40 2.12 17.31 14.55
CA ILE A 40 1.39 16.28 13.83
C ILE A 40 0.20 16.93 13.12
N SER A 41 0.10 16.64 11.83
CA SER A 41 -1.05 17.04 11.04
C SER A 41 -1.32 15.99 9.98
N TYR A 42 -2.55 15.90 9.50
CA TYR A 42 -2.91 14.90 8.52
C TYR A 42 -4.04 15.38 7.63
N LYS A 43 -4.14 14.78 6.44
CA LYS A 43 -5.31 14.92 5.56
C LYS A 43 -6.02 13.57 5.50
N VAL A 44 -7.35 13.59 5.53
CA VAL A 44 -8.17 12.39 5.37
C VAL A 44 -9.07 12.56 4.16
N TYR A 45 -9.09 11.54 3.31
CA TYR A 45 -9.96 11.44 2.15
C TYR A 45 -10.84 10.20 2.30
N ARG A 46 -12.08 10.29 1.83
CA ARG A 46 -13.01 9.16 1.85
C ARG A 46 -13.93 9.19 0.64
N SER A 47 -14.19 8.03 0.05
CA SER A 47 -15.33 7.82 -0.85
C SER A 47 -16.34 6.91 -0.15
N PRO A 48 -17.42 7.45 0.45
CA PRO A 48 -18.39 6.65 1.18
C PRO A 48 -18.98 5.51 0.35
N ASP A 49 -19.15 4.36 0.98
CA ASP A 49 -19.74 3.15 0.41
C ASP A 49 -18.97 2.53 -0.76
N TYR A 50 -17.74 2.99 -1.04
CA TYR A 50 -16.92 2.45 -2.14
C TYR A 50 -16.65 0.95 -1.92
N SER A 51 -16.32 0.57 -0.69
CA SER A 51 -15.97 -0.80 -0.30
C SER A 51 -17.14 -1.79 -0.35
N LYS A 52 -18.38 -1.30 -0.37
CA LYS A 52 -19.58 -2.14 -0.54
C LYS A 52 -19.72 -2.67 -1.97
N ILE A 53 -19.17 -1.94 -2.95
CA ILE A 53 -19.35 -2.23 -4.38
C ILE A 53 -18.04 -2.74 -5.00
N ARG A 54 -16.89 -2.17 -4.62
CA ARG A 54 -15.58 -2.53 -5.16
C ARG A 54 -14.63 -2.96 -4.06
N GLY A 55 -13.70 -3.85 -4.41
CA GLY A 55 -12.63 -4.26 -3.51
C GLY A 55 -11.71 -3.08 -3.17
N THR A 56 -11.33 -3.01 -1.91
CA THR A 56 -10.38 -2.03 -1.37
C THR A 56 -9.10 -2.74 -0.92
N PHE A 57 -8.11 -1.95 -0.49
CA PHE A 57 -6.79 -2.48 -0.12
C PHE A 57 -6.30 -1.84 1.17
N LEU A 58 -5.43 -2.57 1.87
CA LEU A 58 -4.61 -2.05 2.96
C LEU A 58 -3.22 -1.78 2.39
N PHE A 59 -2.78 -0.53 2.41
CA PHE A 59 -1.46 -0.14 1.94
C PHE A 59 -0.88 1.03 2.71
N MET A 60 0.45 1.08 2.82
CA MET A 60 1.19 2.17 3.45
C MET A 60 2.43 2.50 2.63
N ALA A 61 2.59 3.78 2.27
CA ALA A 61 3.85 4.33 1.79
C ALA A 61 4.51 5.14 2.91
N HIS A 62 5.77 4.81 3.20
CA HIS A 62 6.43 5.30 4.41
C HIS A 62 7.89 5.69 4.22
N GLN A 63 8.38 5.72 2.97
CA GLN A 63 9.78 6.00 2.66
C GLN A 63 10.14 7.48 2.91
N SER A 64 9.15 8.36 2.84
CA SER A 64 9.25 9.80 3.01
C SER A 64 7.95 10.33 3.61
N GLN A 65 7.96 11.57 4.11
CA GLN A 65 6.72 12.25 4.50
C GLN A 65 6.05 12.88 3.26
N PRO A 66 4.70 12.96 3.21
CA PRO A 66 3.77 12.39 4.19
C PRO A 66 3.85 10.87 4.27
N TYR A 67 3.59 10.30 5.45
CA TYR A 67 3.29 8.88 5.59
C TYR A 67 1.87 8.67 5.08
N SER A 68 1.73 7.96 3.97
CA SER A 68 0.45 7.79 3.30
C SER A 68 -0.10 6.40 3.56
N PHE A 69 -1.36 6.32 3.96
CA PHE A 69 -2.05 5.10 4.34
C PHE A 69 -3.34 5.00 3.55
N MET A 70 -3.66 3.81 3.11
CA MET A 70 -4.93 3.46 2.50
C MET A 70 -5.50 2.29 3.28
N VAL A 71 -6.69 2.49 3.83
CA VAL A 71 -7.41 1.50 4.62
C VAL A 71 -8.86 1.55 4.19
N ASP A 72 -9.30 0.50 3.52
CA ASP A 72 -10.64 0.40 2.98
C ASP A 72 -10.98 1.60 2.05
N GLU A 73 -12.03 2.36 2.36
CA GLU A 73 -12.45 3.56 1.63
C GLU A 73 -11.77 4.85 2.13
N PHE A 74 -10.83 4.76 3.07
CA PHE A 74 -10.10 5.89 3.64
C PHE A 74 -8.67 5.96 3.12
N VAL A 75 -8.23 7.19 2.85
CA VAL A 75 -6.83 7.52 2.60
C VAL A 75 -6.38 8.60 3.58
N VAL A 76 -5.27 8.36 4.26
CA VAL A 76 -4.70 9.27 5.25
C VAL A 76 -3.29 9.67 4.82
N GLN A 77 -3.00 10.96 4.77
CA GLN A 77 -1.64 11.48 4.55
C GLN A 77 -1.18 12.21 5.80
N MET A 78 -0.28 11.60 6.54
CA MET A 78 0.18 12.07 7.86
C MET A 78 1.55 12.73 7.80
N TYR A 79 1.71 13.83 8.51
CA TYR A 79 2.91 14.66 8.59
C TYR A 79 3.30 14.82 10.05
N PHE A 80 4.57 14.56 10.39
CA PHE A 80 5.09 14.71 11.76
C PHE A 80 5.86 16.02 11.97
N HIS A 81 6.05 16.82 10.91
CA HIS A 81 6.63 18.15 11.03
C HIS A 81 5.92 19.17 10.13
N ALA A 82 5.65 20.36 10.67
CA ALA A 82 5.01 21.45 9.94
C ALA A 82 5.74 21.84 8.63
N LYS A 83 7.07 21.72 8.59
CA LYS A 83 7.88 21.99 7.38
C LYS A 83 7.56 21.08 6.20
N HIS A 84 7.01 19.89 6.43
CA HIS A 84 6.67 18.92 5.39
C HIS A 84 5.29 19.17 4.76
N LYS A 85 4.46 20.06 5.34
CA LYS A 85 3.14 20.43 4.80
C LYS A 85 3.19 20.99 3.37
N LYS A 86 4.34 21.56 2.95
CA LYS A 86 4.51 22.23 1.65
C LYS A 86 5.10 21.35 0.54
N ASN A 87 5.68 20.20 0.87
CA ASN A 87 6.39 19.34 -0.08
C ASN A 87 5.84 17.91 -0.01
N ASN A 88 4.85 17.60 -0.82
CA ASN A 88 4.36 16.22 -0.98
C ASN A 88 5.19 15.49 -2.04
N ASN A 89 6.32 14.94 -1.61
CA ASN A 89 7.24 14.23 -2.53
C ASN A 89 6.97 12.73 -2.60
N GLN A 90 6.00 12.21 -1.82
CA GLN A 90 5.66 10.80 -1.84
C GLN A 90 4.57 10.54 -2.87
N LEU A 91 4.90 9.79 -3.91
CA LEU A 91 3.91 9.31 -4.87
C LEU A 91 2.96 8.34 -4.16
N PHE A 92 1.66 8.58 -4.29
CA PHE A 92 0.62 7.78 -3.68
C PHE A 92 -0.58 7.66 -4.63
N PHE A 93 -0.31 7.13 -5.83
CA PHE A 93 -1.32 6.74 -6.84
C PHE A 93 -2.27 7.86 -7.30
N GLY A 94 -1.84 9.12 -7.15
CA GLY A 94 -2.63 10.31 -7.51
C GLY A 94 -3.36 10.95 -6.33
N PHE A 95 -3.34 10.35 -5.14
CA PHE A 95 -3.82 11.01 -3.91
C PHE A 95 -2.87 12.14 -3.47
N GLU A 96 -1.59 12.09 -3.86
CA GLU A 96 -0.63 13.15 -3.57
C GLU A 96 -0.95 14.49 -4.27
N LYS A 97 -1.74 14.42 -5.34
CA LYS A 97 -2.15 15.58 -6.16
C LYS A 97 -3.38 16.31 -5.62
N ILE A 98 -4.01 15.79 -4.56
CA ILE A 98 -5.19 16.39 -3.95
C ILE A 98 -4.71 17.47 -2.96
N THR A 99 -4.88 18.74 -3.32
CA THR A 99 -4.32 19.87 -2.57
C THR A 99 -5.37 20.62 -1.74
N ASP A 100 -6.64 20.49 -2.10
CA ASP A 100 -7.80 21.20 -1.56
C ASP A 100 -8.29 20.71 -0.19
N ALA A 101 -7.95 19.47 0.20
CA ALA A 101 -8.29 18.98 1.53
C ALA A 101 -7.62 19.79 2.66
N ALA A 102 -8.41 20.15 3.67
CA ALA A 102 -7.95 20.80 4.88
C ALA A 102 -6.98 19.90 5.67
N PHE A 103 -6.02 20.51 6.36
CA PHE A 103 -5.21 19.79 7.33
C PHE A 103 -5.98 19.68 8.63
N ASN A 104 -6.06 18.46 9.16
CA ASN A 104 -6.42 18.18 10.54
C ASN A 104 -5.19 18.35 11.42
N ASP A 105 -5.41 18.88 12.62
CA ASP A 105 -4.45 18.96 13.71
C ASP A 105 -5.18 18.69 15.03
N TYR A 106 -4.46 18.75 16.16
CA TYR A 106 -5.03 18.40 17.45
C TYR A 106 -6.02 19.44 18.01
N HIS A 107 -6.04 20.66 17.50
CA HIS A 107 -6.90 21.73 18.02
C HIS A 107 -8.32 21.71 17.47
N GLN A 108 -8.51 21.08 16.31
CA GLN A 108 -9.76 21.10 15.57
C GLN A 108 -10.34 19.69 15.42
N GLY A 109 -11.65 19.62 15.19
CA GLY A 109 -12.31 18.37 14.85
C GLY A 109 -11.78 17.78 13.53
N GLU A 110 -11.94 16.48 13.34
CA GLU A 110 -11.51 15.81 12.12
C GLU A 110 -12.39 16.23 10.93
N PHE A 111 -11.75 16.83 9.92
CA PHE A 111 -12.32 17.08 8.61
C PHE A 111 -11.95 15.96 7.65
N ILE A 112 -12.96 15.40 6.99
CA ILE A 112 -12.79 14.35 5.98
C ILE A 112 -13.18 14.93 4.62
N GLN A 113 -12.23 14.99 3.70
CA GLN A 113 -12.51 15.38 2.33
C GLN A 113 -13.24 14.25 1.61
N GLY A 114 -14.48 14.52 1.21
CA GLY A 114 -15.24 13.64 0.33
C GLY A 114 -14.61 13.59 -1.06
N LEU A 115 -14.42 12.37 -1.58
CA LEU A 115 -14.09 12.11 -2.97
C LEU A 115 -15.28 11.47 -3.66
N THR A 116 -15.46 11.80 -4.94
CA THR A 116 -16.46 11.10 -5.76
C THR A 116 -16.03 9.64 -5.94
N TYR A 117 -17.01 8.77 -6.19
CA TYR A 117 -16.76 7.35 -6.45
C TYR A 117 -15.77 7.16 -7.61
N ASP A 118 -15.92 7.95 -8.67
CA ASP A 118 -15.07 7.89 -9.86
C ASP A 118 -13.65 8.42 -9.58
N ASP A 119 -13.52 9.53 -8.84
CA ASP A 119 -12.21 10.07 -8.48
C ASP A 119 -11.40 9.12 -7.60
N PHE A 120 -12.07 8.48 -6.65
CA PHE A 120 -11.46 7.46 -5.81
C PHE A 120 -11.12 6.24 -6.65
N GLY A 121 -12.07 5.75 -7.46
CA GLY A 121 -11.90 4.61 -8.35
C GLY A 121 -10.71 4.74 -9.31
N ASN A 122 -10.56 5.90 -9.96
CA ASN A 122 -9.44 6.18 -10.86
C ASN A 122 -8.07 6.08 -10.14
N ARG A 123 -8.00 6.49 -8.87
CA ARG A 123 -6.76 6.37 -8.07
C ARG A 123 -6.54 4.94 -7.59
N MET A 124 -7.60 4.20 -7.31
CA MET A 124 -7.52 2.76 -7.02
C MET A 124 -7.03 1.98 -8.24
N ASP A 125 -7.44 2.35 -9.44
CA ASP A 125 -6.96 1.73 -10.68
C ASP A 125 -5.47 2.00 -10.89
N ASN A 126 -5.00 3.22 -10.58
CA ASN A 126 -3.55 3.53 -10.57
C ASN A 126 -2.78 2.66 -9.57
N PHE A 127 -3.34 2.41 -8.39
CA PHE A 127 -2.77 1.49 -7.39
C PHE A 127 -2.66 0.07 -7.95
N VAL A 128 -3.73 -0.44 -8.56
CA VAL A 128 -3.77 -1.78 -9.15
C VAL A 128 -2.74 -1.92 -10.27
N GLU A 129 -2.66 -0.97 -11.20
CA GLU A 129 -1.70 -1.02 -12.31
C GLU A 129 -0.25 -0.94 -11.83
N PHE A 130 0.05 -0.11 -10.82
CA PHE A 130 1.38 -0.07 -10.22
C PHE A 130 1.77 -1.45 -9.64
N TYR A 131 0.88 -2.05 -8.85
CA TYR A 131 1.15 -3.34 -8.21
C TYR A 131 1.22 -4.50 -9.20
N LYS A 132 0.40 -4.46 -10.25
CA LYS A 132 0.45 -5.40 -11.37
C LYS A 132 1.80 -5.34 -12.06
N ALA A 133 2.28 -4.14 -12.42
CA ALA A 133 3.60 -3.97 -13.04
C ALA A 133 4.74 -4.48 -12.15
N LEU A 134 4.69 -4.16 -10.85
CA LEU A 134 5.67 -4.65 -9.87
C LEU A 134 5.66 -6.18 -9.77
N ARG A 135 4.46 -6.78 -9.67
CA ARG A 135 4.30 -8.22 -9.56
C ARG A 135 4.79 -8.95 -10.81
N LEU A 136 4.47 -8.45 -12.00
CA LEU A 136 4.96 -9.00 -13.27
C LEU A 136 6.49 -9.00 -13.34
N ARG A 137 7.14 -7.90 -12.91
CA ARG A 137 8.61 -7.84 -12.83
C ARG A 137 9.19 -8.86 -11.85
N VAL A 138 8.54 -9.07 -10.70
CA VAL A 138 8.96 -10.09 -9.73
C VAL A 138 8.86 -11.49 -10.34
N TYR A 139 7.74 -11.80 -11.01
CA TYR A 139 7.56 -13.10 -11.66
C TYR A 139 8.55 -13.32 -12.80
N ASP A 140 8.79 -12.32 -13.65
CA ASP A 140 9.81 -12.42 -14.71
C ASP A 140 11.18 -12.79 -14.13
N ASN A 141 11.61 -12.09 -13.07
CA ASN A 141 12.86 -12.37 -12.38
C ASN A 141 12.90 -13.77 -11.74
N LEU A 142 11.80 -14.22 -11.14
CA LEU A 142 11.70 -15.55 -10.53
C LEU A 142 11.79 -16.66 -11.57
N LEU A 143 11.09 -16.50 -12.70
CA LEU A 143 11.10 -17.47 -13.79
C LEU A 143 12.46 -17.53 -14.47
N ASN A 144 13.13 -16.39 -14.67
CA ASN A 144 14.52 -16.36 -15.15
C ASN A 144 15.46 -17.07 -14.18
N LYS A 145 15.33 -16.85 -12.85
CA LYS A 145 16.13 -17.56 -11.85
C LYS A 145 15.88 -19.06 -11.87
N LEU A 146 14.63 -19.50 -12.07
CA LEU A 146 14.30 -20.91 -12.21
C LEU A 146 14.96 -21.51 -13.46
N HIS A 147 14.88 -20.82 -14.60
CA HIS A 147 15.54 -21.22 -15.85
C HIS A 147 17.04 -21.48 -15.68
N TYR A 148 17.74 -20.55 -15.01
CA TYR A 148 19.15 -20.72 -14.67
C TYR A 148 19.40 -21.91 -13.74
N LYS A 149 18.52 -22.14 -12.75
CA LYS A 149 18.63 -23.30 -11.85
C LYS A 149 18.44 -24.63 -12.57
N LEU A 150 17.70 -24.66 -13.67
CA LEU A 150 17.53 -25.83 -14.52
C LEU A 150 18.71 -26.07 -15.49
N GLY A 151 19.77 -25.26 -15.41
CA GLY A 151 20.98 -25.43 -16.20
C GLY A 151 20.97 -24.71 -17.54
N PHE A 152 19.92 -23.94 -17.85
CA PHE A 152 19.84 -23.17 -19.08
C PHE A 152 20.55 -21.81 -18.95
N ARG A 153 20.97 -21.26 -20.08
CA ARG A 153 21.57 -19.91 -20.18
C ARG A 153 20.54 -18.90 -20.70
N GLY A 154 20.76 -17.62 -20.40
CA GLY A 154 19.90 -16.54 -20.87
C GLY A 154 18.59 -16.43 -20.09
N THR A 155 17.61 -15.75 -20.68
CA THR A 155 16.26 -15.63 -20.11
C THR A 155 15.37 -16.78 -20.53
N MET A 156 14.41 -17.15 -19.69
CA MET A 156 13.35 -18.09 -20.09
C MET A 156 12.59 -17.50 -21.28
N ASP A 157 12.19 -18.37 -22.20
CA ASP A 157 11.37 -17.99 -23.36
C ASP A 157 10.11 -17.23 -22.93
N LYS A 158 9.77 -16.19 -23.68
CA LYS A 158 8.65 -15.30 -23.36
C LYS A 158 7.30 -16.04 -23.44
N GLY A 159 7.12 -16.94 -24.43
CA GLY A 159 5.90 -17.70 -24.59
C GLY A 159 5.62 -18.59 -23.37
N ILE A 160 6.65 -19.26 -22.85
CA ILE A 160 6.55 -20.06 -21.63
C ILE A 160 6.16 -19.19 -20.42
N LYS A 161 6.77 -18.02 -20.26
CA LYS A 161 6.42 -17.08 -19.18
C LYS A 161 4.98 -16.60 -19.27
N ASP A 162 4.55 -16.19 -20.46
CA ASP A 162 3.20 -15.69 -20.70
C ASP A 162 2.16 -16.79 -20.42
N GLU A 163 2.44 -18.05 -20.79
CA GLU A 163 1.58 -19.19 -20.46
C GLU A 163 1.50 -19.45 -18.95
N ILE A 164 2.62 -19.37 -18.22
CA ILE A 164 2.62 -19.49 -16.75
C ILE A 164 1.76 -18.40 -16.12
N LEU A 165 1.91 -17.15 -16.56
CA LEU A 165 1.16 -16.01 -16.03
C LEU A 165 -0.33 -16.11 -16.35
N GLN A 166 -0.70 -16.56 -17.55
CA GLN A 166 -2.09 -16.83 -17.91
C GLN A 166 -2.69 -17.95 -17.06
N GLN A 167 -1.93 -19.02 -16.80
CA GLN A 167 -2.40 -20.10 -15.94
C GLN A 167 -2.60 -19.65 -14.49
N VAL A 168 -1.74 -18.76 -13.99
CA VAL A 168 -1.90 -18.12 -12.67
C VAL A 168 -3.11 -17.18 -12.62
N ALA A 169 -3.40 -16.46 -13.71
CA ALA A 169 -4.50 -15.49 -13.78
C ALA A 169 -5.88 -16.12 -14.05
N SER A 170 -5.91 -17.30 -14.68
CA SER A 170 -7.14 -18.00 -15.07
C SER A 170 -7.79 -18.79 -13.92
N ASP A 171 -7.14 -18.87 -12.76
CA ASP A 171 -7.75 -19.49 -11.59
C ASP A 171 -9.04 -18.74 -11.20
N THR A 172 -10.11 -19.47 -10.89
CA THR A 172 -11.42 -18.95 -10.48
C THR A 172 -11.64 -19.00 -8.97
N THR A 173 -10.64 -19.47 -8.19
CA THR A 173 -10.68 -19.48 -6.72
C THR A 173 -10.96 -18.10 -6.08
N LYS A 174 -11.35 -18.07 -4.81
CA LYS A 174 -11.63 -16.80 -4.09
C LYS A 174 -10.35 -15.97 -3.96
N LEU A 175 -10.46 -14.63 -4.09
CA LEU A 175 -9.34 -13.67 -4.10
C LEU A 175 -8.33 -13.82 -2.93
N GLY A 176 -8.78 -14.23 -1.75
CA GLY A 176 -7.91 -14.49 -0.58
C GLY A 176 -7.12 -15.81 -0.61
N ARG A 177 -7.38 -16.67 -1.59
CA ARG A 177 -6.65 -17.92 -1.87
C ARG A 177 -5.99 -17.93 -3.25
N LYS A 178 -6.15 -16.85 -4.02
CA LYS A 178 -5.54 -16.69 -5.34
C LYS A 178 -4.13 -16.14 -5.22
N TYR A 179 -3.29 -16.48 -6.20
CA TYR A 179 -1.94 -15.94 -6.33
C TYR A 179 -1.04 -16.27 -5.14
N THR A 180 -1.30 -17.38 -4.45
CA THR A 180 -0.40 -17.85 -3.39
C THR A 180 0.90 -18.34 -4.01
N LYS A 181 1.94 -18.45 -3.18
CA LYS A 181 3.20 -19.06 -3.60
C LYS A 181 2.98 -20.50 -4.11
N GLU A 182 2.07 -21.23 -3.48
CA GLU A 182 1.72 -22.61 -3.84
C GLU A 182 1.08 -22.68 -5.23
N ASP A 183 0.12 -21.80 -5.52
CA ASP A 183 -0.52 -21.73 -6.84
C ASP A 183 0.49 -21.35 -7.93
N PHE A 184 1.36 -20.38 -7.63
CA PHE A 184 2.41 -19.98 -8.56
C PHE A 184 3.36 -21.14 -8.87
N ILE A 185 3.77 -21.90 -7.85
CA ILE A 185 4.59 -23.12 -8.03
C ILE A 185 3.84 -24.14 -8.88
N LYS A 186 2.59 -24.45 -8.53
CA LYS A 186 1.78 -25.44 -9.25
C LYS A 186 1.61 -25.07 -10.73
N CYS A 187 1.27 -23.82 -11.03
CA CYS A 187 1.10 -23.35 -12.41
C CYS A 187 2.43 -23.40 -13.16
N THR A 188 3.51 -22.92 -12.55
CA THR A 188 4.86 -22.95 -13.13
C THR A 188 5.28 -24.38 -13.46
N THR A 189 5.15 -25.31 -12.52
CA THR A 189 5.47 -26.73 -12.74
C THR A 189 4.63 -27.34 -13.84
N THR A 190 3.32 -27.04 -13.85
CA THR A 190 2.40 -27.55 -14.87
C THR A 190 2.83 -27.13 -16.27
N VAL A 191 3.13 -25.85 -16.49
CA VAL A 191 3.58 -25.37 -17.81
C VAL A 191 4.93 -25.95 -18.17
N LEU A 192 5.92 -25.90 -17.27
CA LEU A 192 7.27 -26.40 -17.55
C LEU A 192 7.28 -27.88 -17.95
N MET A 193 6.46 -28.71 -17.30
CA MET A 193 6.32 -30.12 -17.67
C MET A 193 5.80 -30.33 -19.11
N LYS A 194 4.93 -29.45 -19.63
CA LYS A 194 4.48 -29.52 -21.04
C LYS A 194 5.63 -29.36 -22.02
N TYR A 195 6.65 -28.58 -21.66
CA TYR A 195 7.86 -28.36 -22.46
C TYR A 195 8.98 -29.35 -22.13
N GLY A 196 8.70 -30.41 -21.37
CA GLY A 196 9.71 -31.41 -20.98
C GLY A 196 10.70 -30.93 -19.91
N LEU A 197 10.45 -29.76 -19.31
CA LEU A 197 11.28 -29.20 -18.25
C LEU A 197 10.77 -29.70 -16.90
N ARG A 198 11.66 -30.32 -16.10
CA ARG A 198 11.32 -30.85 -14.77
C ARG A 198 11.91 -29.93 -13.69
N PRO A 199 11.11 -29.02 -13.11
CA PRO A 199 11.54 -28.09 -12.08
C PRO A 199 11.73 -28.68 -10.68
#